data_AF-V4Y7U0-F1
#
_entry.id   AF-V4Y7U0-F1
#
_cell.length_a   1.000
_cell.length_b   1.000
_cell.length_c   1.000
_cell.angle_alpha   90.00
_cell.angle_beta   90.00
_cell.angle_gamma   90.00
#
_symmetry.space_group_name_H-M   'P 1'
#
loop_
_entity.id
_entity.type
_entity.pdbx_description
1 polymer ?
#
loop_
_entity_poly.entity_id
_entity_poly.type
_entity_poly.pdbx_seq_one_letter_code
_entity_poly.pdbx_strand_id
1 'polypeptide(L)'
;MPNDLRLDRERGFLLVTGPNMSGKSTYMRQAALITLLAQIGSFVPADAATVGVVDGIYTRVGALDELAQGRSTFMVEMQELSNILHSATDESLVILDEVGRGTATYDGISIAWAATEYIHNRIGCHCLFATHYHELTALASHLDRVGNVHVAVANEGEGDDDITFLRTVEEGATDRSYGIHVADLAGVPEPVVGRARDVLDRLRSEKAIEAKGSGSSESTQAVFDLSAGEFRAADDGTETASSPADAAAEPADDATSQLDAEMESVLSALQTTDIDETPPVELMAKVEQWQEQLDDSAFQQQ
;
A
#
# COMPACT_ATOMS: atom_id res chain seq x y z
N MET A 1 26.58 -3.14 4.07
CA MET A 1 27.28 -1.87 4.25
C MET A 1 26.45 -1.02 5.20
N PRO A 2 27.07 -0.25 6.10
CA PRO A 2 26.33 0.67 6.97
C PRO A 2 25.70 1.80 6.12
N ASN A 3 24.53 2.26 6.53
CA ASN A 3 23.81 3.36 5.90
C ASN A 3 23.24 4.28 6.98
N ASP A 4 23.46 5.58 6.82
CA ASP A 4 22.93 6.60 7.71
C ASP A 4 21.44 6.81 7.46
N LEU A 5 20.71 7.21 8.50
CA LEU A 5 19.30 7.57 8.43
C LEU A 5 19.05 8.79 9.30
N ARG A 6 18.38 9.80 8.74
CA ARG A 6 17.89 10.96 9.48
C ARG A 6 16.39 11.13 9.24
N LEU A 7 15.61 10.94 10.31
CA LEU A 7 14.20 11.27 10.41
C LEU A 7 14.03 12.19 11.62
N ASP A 8 13.48 13.38 11.39
CA ASP A 8 13.24 14.37 12.43
C ASP A 8 12.03 15.24 12.05
N ARG A 9 11.76 16.29 12.83
CA ARG A 9 10.59 17.14 12.59
C ARG A 9 10.66 17.89 11.26
N GLU A 10 11.85 18.21 10.77
CA GLU A 10 12.06 18.87 9.48
C GLU A 10 12.09 17.88 8.32
N ARG A 11 12.28 16.58 8.62
CA ARG A 11 12.36 15.48 7.65
C ARG A 11 11.61 14.26 8.19
N GLY A 12 10.29 14.33 8.13
CA GLY A 12 9.40 13.31 8.69
C GLY A 12 9.19 12.11 7.76
N PHE A 13 9.35 12.27 6.45
CA PHE A 13 8.96 11.26 5.47
C PHE A 13 10.07 11.07 4.43
N LEU A 14 10.50 9.83 4.17
CA LEU A 14 11.44 9.52 3.09
C LEU A 14 10.81 8.62 2.04
N LEU A 15 10.85 9.09 0.79
CA LEU A 15 10.63 8.27 -0.38
C LEU A 15 11.94 7.58 -0.76
N VAL A 16 11.96 6.26 -0.66
CA VAL A 16 13.13 5.42 -0.95
C VAL A 16 12.97 4.80 -2.33
N THR A 17 13.78 5.25 -3.28
CA THR A 17 13.75 4.77 -4.67
C THR A 17 14.97 3.93 -5.01
N GLY A 18 14.89 3.20 -6.13
CA GLY A 18 15.98 2.37 -6.62
C GLY A 18 15.50 1.02 -7.10
N PRO A 19 16.37 0.26 -7.79
CA PRO A 19 16.01 -1.00 -8.42
C PRO A 19 15.57 -2.07 -7.40
N ASN A 20 14.86 -3.08 -7.88
CA ASN A 20 14.60 -4.29 -7.09
C ASN A 20 15.93 -4.92 -6.65
N MET A 21 15.94 -5.56 -5.47
CA MET A 21 17.14 -6.19 -4.87
C MET A 21 18.30 -5.24 -4.50
N SER A 22 18.15 -3.92 -4.66
CA SER A 22 19.17 -2.92 -4.27
C SER A 22 19.38 -2.80 -2.76
N GLY A 23 18.41 -3.24 -1.95
CA GLY A 23 18.49 -3.20 -0.49
C GLY A 23 17.52 -2.23 0.18
N LYS A 24 16.56 -1.63 -0.54
CA LYS A 24 15.52 -0.74 0.03
C LYS A 24 14.82 -1.35 1.26
N SER A 25 14.27 -2.56 1.13
CA SER A 25 13.58 -3.25 2.23
C SER A 25 14.53 -3.60 3.38
N THR A 26 15.83 -3.80 3.12
CA THR A 26 16.83 -3.99 4.18
C THR A 26 17.11 -2.68 4.92
N TYR A 27 17.26 -1.58 4.18
CA TYR A 27 17.45 -0.23 4.73
C TYR A 27 16.25 0.23 5.60
N MET A 28 15.02 -0.10 5.20
CA MET A 28 13.86 0.22 6.02
C MET A 28 13.74 -0.70 7.24
N ARG A 29 13.93 -2.01 7.07
CA ARG A 29 13.87 -2.97 8.20
C ARG A 29 14.94 -2.69 9.26
N GLN A 30 16.15 -2.26 8.88
CA GLN A 30 17.15 -1.87 9.88
C GLN A 30 16.66 -0.71 10.76
N ALA A 31 15.91 0.26 10.21
CA ALA A 31 15.39 1.39 10.96
C ALA A 31 14.38 0.96 12.02
N ALA A 32 13.44 0.09 11.65
CA ALA A 32 12.49 -0.52 12.59
C ALA A 32 13.20 -1.34 13.67
N LEU A 33 14.16 -2.19 13.28
CA LEU A 33 14.89 -3.03 14.23
C LEU A 33 15.74 -2.20 15.21
N ILE A 34 16.43 -1.16 14.73
CA ILE A 34 17.19 -0.24 15.58
C ILE A 34 16.25 0.47 16.57
N THR A 35 15.08 0.93 16.10
CA THR A 35 14.08 1.60 16.94
C THR A 35 13.57 0.67 18.05
N LEU A 36 13.22 -0.57 17.69
CA LEU A 36 12.79 -1.59 18.63
C LEU A 36 13.88 -1.91 19.67
N LEU A 37 15.12 -2.16 19.20
CA LEU A 37 16.25 -2.47 20.07
C LEU A 37 16.54 -1.33 21.07
N ALA A 38 16.47 -0.08 20.61
CA ALA A 38 16.64 1.07 21.48
C ALA A 38 15.56 1.14 22.57
N GLN A 39 14.29 0.90 22.23
CA GLN A 39 13.17 0.97 23.18
C GLN A 39 13.13 -0.19 24.18
N ILE A 40 13.65 -1.37 23.85
CA ILE A 40 13.83 -2.46 24.82
C ILE A 40 15.06 -2.25 25.74
N GLY A 41 15.84 -1.19 25.52
CA GLY A 41 17.05 -0.88 26.28
C GLY A 41 18.30 -1.67 25.87
N SER A 42 18.30 -2.24 24.66
CA SER A 42 19.47 -2.92 24.10
C SER A 42 20.45 -1.93 23.45
N PHE A 43 21.71 -2.34 23.32
CA PHE A 43 22.59 -1.69 22.34
C PHE A 43 22.05 -1.92 20.92
N VAL A 44 22.35 -0.97 20.04
CA VAL A 44 21.92 -0.95 18.64
C VAL A 44 23.12 -1.10 17.71
N PRO A 45 22.95 -1.71 16.52
CA PRO A 45 24.04 -1.90 15.55
C PRO A 45 24.32 -0.61 14.75
N ALA A 46 24.85 0.42 15.40
CA ALA A 46 25.25 1.68 14.77
C ALA A 46 26.47 2.28 15.49
N ASP A 47 27.27 3.05 14.78
CA ASP A 47 28.40 3.79 15.38
C ASP A 47 27.90 4.86 16.38
N ALA A 48 26.76 5.49 16.07
CA ALA A 48 26.00 6.34 16.97
C ALA A 48 24.51 6.31 16.59
N ALA A 49 23.62 6.45 17.57
CA ALA A 49 22.18 6.53 17.33
C ALA A 49 21.50 7.46 18.33
N THR A 50 20.62 8.33 17.84
CA THR A 50 19.64 9.07 18.65
C THR A 50 18.26 8.65 18.20
N VAL A 51 17.53 7.96 19.06
CA VAL A 51 16.23 7.35 18.72
C VAL A 51 15.18 7.92 19.66
N GLY A 52 14.16 8.56 19.09
CA GLY A 52 12.97 8.99 19.82
C GLY A 52 12.09 7.80 20.19
N VAL A 53 11.32 7.92 21.26
CA VAL A 53 10.32 6.90 21.62
C VAL A 53 9.17 7.00 20.62
N VAL A 54 8.78 5.86 20.07
CA VAL A 54 7.58 5.69 19.25
C VAL A 54 6.55 4.84 19.99
N ASP A 55 5.28 5.16 19.76
CA ASP A 55 4.14 4.42 20.32
C ASP A 55 3.88 3.10 19.59
N GLY A 56 4.25 3.03 18.30
CA GLY A 56 4.12 1.84 17.47
C GLY A 56 5.02 1.86 16.24
N ILE A 57 5.43 0.66 15.81
CA ILE A 57 6.08 0.43 14.52
C ILE A 57 5.09 -0.28 13.61
N TYR A 58 4.67 0.39 12.54
CA TYR A 58 3.69 -0.11 11.58
C TYR A 58 4.39 -0.44 10.28
N THR A 59 4.20 -1.66 9.78
CA THR A 59 4.91 -2.12 8.59
C THR A 59 3.97 -2.74 7.58
N ARG A 60 4.00 -2.22 6.35
CA ARG A 60 3.58 -2.94 5.16
C ARG A 60 4.85 -3.34 4.41
N VAL A 61 5.43 -4.48 4.76
CA VAL A 61 6.58 -5.05 4.05
C VAL A 61 6.10 -6.38 3.49
N GLY A 62 6.11 -6.53 2.17
CA GLY A 62 5.59 -7.72 1.50
C GLY A 62 6.15 -9.00 2.12
N ALA A 63 5.30 -9.73 2.83
CA ALA A 63 5.58 -11.09 3.26
C ALA A 63 5.46 -12.01 2.03
N LEU A 64 6.34 -13.00 1.94
CA LEU A 64 6.24 -14.12 1.01
C LEU A 64 4.80 -14.60 0.95
N ASP A 65 4.22 -14.55 -0.26
CA ASP A 65 2.87 -14.99 -0.64
C ASP A 65 2.22 -15.95 0.37
N GLU A 66 1.63 -15.42 1.43
CA GLU A 66 0.64 -16.15 2.22
C GLU A 66 -0.65 -16.12 1.40
N LEU A 67 -0.66 -16.97 0.37
CA LEU A 67 -1.86 -17.43 -0.32
C LEU A 67 -2.65 -18.32 0.65
N ALA A 68 -3.17 -17.71 1.71
CA ALA A 68 -4.11 -18.34 2.61
C ALA A 68 -5.41 -17.53 2.56
N GLN A 69 -6.55 -18.24 2.43
CA GLN A 69 -7.93 -17.73 2.58
C GLN A 69 -8.68 -17.18 1.35
N GLY A 70 -8.20 -17.35 0.12
CA GLY A 70 -9.01 -17.07 -1.08
C GLY A 70 -9.37 -15.59 -1.31
N ARG A 71 -8.64 -14.67 -0.67
CA ARG A 71 -8.76 -13.21 -0.88
C ARG A 71 -7.72 -12.75 -1.91
N SER A 72 -8.06 -11.71 -2.69
CA SER A 72 -7.10 -11.06 -3.60
C SER A 72 -5.92 -10.51 -2.80
N THR A 73 -4.69 -10.75 -3.27
CA THR A 73 -3.47 -10.23 -2.65
C THR A 73 -3.48 -8.70 -2.53
N PHE A 74 -4.10 -8.03 -3.51
CA PHE A 74 -4.31 -6.59 -3.47
C PHE A 74 -5.31 -6.17 -2.37
N MET A 75 -6.35 -6.96 -2.11
CA MET A 75 -7.30 -6.65 -1.02
C MET A 75 -6.62 -6.76 0.35
N VAL A 76 -5.78 -7.78 0.55
CA VAL A 76 -4.99 -7.92 1.78
C VAL A 76 -4.04 -6.74 1.95
N GLU A 77 -3.37 -6.33 0.88
CA GLU A 77 -2.52 -5.13 0.86
C GLU A 77 -3.29 -3.86 1.27
N MET A 78 -4.52 -3.67 0.75
CA MET A 78 -5.36 -2.52 1.11
C MET A 78 -5.88 -2.59 2.54
N GLN A 79 -6.16 -3.78 3.08
CA GLN A 79 -6.52 -3.95 4.48
C GLN A 79 -5.36 -3.61 5.41
N GLU A 80 -4.14 -4.06 5.08
CA GLU A 80 -2.95 -3.71 5.84
C GLU A 80 -2.68 -2.20 5.81
N LEU A 81 -2.73 -1.57 4.63
CA LEU A 81 -2.61 -0.12 4.50
C LEU A 81 -3.69 0.60 5.34
N SER A 82 -4.94 0.18 5.24
CA SER A 82 -6.05 0.75 6.01
C SER A 82 -5.80 0.66 7.52
N ASN A 83 -5.33 -0.50 8.01
CA ASN A 83 -5.02 -0.69 9.43
C ASN A 83 -3.92 0.28 9.90
N ILE A 84 -2.88 0.48 9.09
CA ILE A 84 -1.81 1.43 9.39
C ILE A 84 -2.38 2.86 9.46
N LEU A 85 -3.15 3.28 8.46
CA LEU A 85 -3.69 4.65 8.38
C LEU A 85 -4.68 4.97 9.50
N HIS A 86 -5.40 3.98 10.03
CA HIS A 86 -6.32 4.18 11.16
C HIS A 86 -5.64 4.11 12.53
N SER A 87 -4.50 3.43 12.64
CA SER A 87 -3.87 3.14 13.94
C SER A 87 -2.68 4.03 14.25
N ALA A 88 -1.94 4.47 13.23
CA ALA A 88 -0.75 5.28 13.42
C ALA A 88 -1.10 6.67 13.99
N THR A 89 -0.26 7.13 14.92
CA THR A 89 -0.31 8.47 15.51
C THR A 89 0.88 9.30 15.03
N ASP A 90 0.96 10.57 15.42
CA ASP A 90 2.09 11.45 15.13
C ASP A 90 3.41 11.01 15.80
N GLU A 91 3.33 10.13 16.82
CA GLU A 91 4.49 9.54 17.49
C GLU A 91 4.91 8.18 16.90
N SER A 92 4.23 7.70 15.86
CA SER A 92 4.51 6.38 15.26
C SER A 92 5.68 6.38 14.26
N LEU A 93 6.24 5.19 14.02
CA LEU A 93 7.12 4.90 12.88
C LEU A 93 6.40 4.01 11.87
N VAL A 94 6.20 4.51 10.65
CA VAL A 94 5.57 3.78 9.54
C VAL A 94 6.61 3.35 8.51
N ILE A 95 6.50 2.12 8.03
CA ILE A 95 7.31 1.57 6.93
C ILE A 95 6.36 1.01 5.88
N LEU A 96 6.47 1.53 4.65
CA LEU A 96 5.70 1.08 3.51
C LEU A 96 6.65 0.55 2.42
N ASP A 97 6.37 -0.62 1.88
CA ASP A 97 7.12 -1.23 0.79
C ASP A 97 6.16 -1.55 -0.37
N GLU A 98 6.33 -0.85 -1.50
CA GLU A 98 5.69 -1.13 -2.79
C GLU A 98 4.15 -1.11 -2.80
N VAL A 99 3.54 -0.24 -1.99
CA VAL A 99 2.08 0.00 -1.99
C VAL A 99 1.58 0.37 -3.39
N GLY A 100 0.49 -0.25 -3.82
CA GLY A 100 -0.19 -0.05 -5.10
C GLY A 100 0.25 -0.99 -6.21
N ARG A 101 1.23 -1.88 -5.99
CA ARG A 101 1.78 -2.73 -7.07
C ARG A 101 0.79 -3.74 -7.63
N GLY A 102 -0.13 -4.25 -6.82
CA GLY A 102 -1.04 -5.34 -7.21
C GLY A 102 -2.22 -4.94 -8.13
N THR A 103 -2.28 -3.70 -8.61
CA THR A 103 -3.41 -3.17 -9.39
C THR A 103 -2.94 -2.44 -10.67
N ALA A 104 -3.88 -1.87 -11.43
CA ALA A 104 -3.58 -1.03 -12.57
C ALA A 104 -2.64 0.11 -12.17
N THR A 105 -1.65 0.41 -13.02
CA THR A 105 -0.55 1.33 -12.68
C THR A 105 -1.04 2.68 -12.18
N TYR A 106 -2.05 3.27 -12.82
CA TYR A 106 -2.59 4.58 -12.42
C TYR A 106 -3.34 4.52 -11.08
N ASP A 107 -4.08 3.44 -10.81
CA ASP A 107 -4.76 3.25 -9.52
C ASP A 107 -3.72 3.07 -8.41
N GLY A 108 -2.68 2.29 -8.66
CA GLY A 108 -1.57 2.07 -7.72
C GLY A 108 -0.83 3.35 -7.38
N ILE A 109 -0.46 4.15 -8.39
CA ILE A 109 0.15 5.47 -8.20
C ILE A 109 -0.78 6.38 -7.38
N SER A 110 -2.06 6.43 -7.72
CA SER A 110 -3.03 7.32 -7.06
C SER A 110 -3.21 6.98 -5.58
N ILE A 111 -3.31 5.69 -5.26
CA ILE A 111 -3.41 5.20 -3.87
C ILE A 111 -2.14 5.53 -3.09
N ALA A 112 -0.97 5.23 -3.66
CA ALA A 112 0.32 5.50 -3.02
C ALA A 112 0.54 6.99 -2.77
N TRP A 113 0.13 7.84 -3.72
CA TRP A 113 0.16 9.28 -3.61
C TRP A 113 -0.75 9.79 -2.48
N ALA A 114 -2.03 9.40 -2.50
CA ALA A 114 -2.99 9.81 -1.48
C ALA A 114 -2.61 9.32 -0.08
N ALA A 115 -2.05 8.11 0.04
CA ALA A 115 -1.54 7.59 1.31
C ALA A 115 -0.34 8.41 1.81
N THR A 116 0.56 8.81 0.92
CA THR A 116 1.70 9.69 1.27
C THR A 116 1.21 11.04 1.80
N GLU A 117 0.27 11.67 1.09
CA GLU A 117 -0.33 12.94 1.52
C GLU A 117 -1.07 12.81 2.85
N TYR A 118 -1.82 11.72 3.07
CA TYR A 118 -2.54 11.49 4.31
C TYR A 118 -1.59 11.31 5.50
N ILE A 119 -0.57 10.46 5.34
CA ILE A 119 0.45 10.25 6.38
C ILE A 119 1.18 11.56 6.67
N HIS A 120 1.54 12.33 5.65
CA HIS A 120 2.24 13.60 5.81
C HIS A 120 1.37 14.67 6.48
N ASN A 121 0.19 14.95 5.93
CA ASN A 121 -0.64 16.11 6.27
C ASN A 121 -1.55 15.88 7.48
N ARG A 122 -1.99 14.63 7.72
CA ARG A 122 -3.00 14.31 8.75
C ARG A 122 -2.38 13.60 9.95
N ILE A 123 -1.58 12.56 9.71
CA ILE A 123 -0.94 11.80 10.80
C ILE A 123 0.30 12.54 11.30
N GLY A 124 1.19 12.96 10.39
CA GLY A 124 2.39 13.72 10.72
C GLY A 124 3.55 12.89 11.30
N CYS A 125 3.43 11.57 11.28
CA CYS A 125 4.39 10.61 11.85
C CYS A 125 5.69 10.46 11.04
N HIS A 126 6.65 9.71 11.60
CA HIS A 126 7.86 9.33 10.87
C HIS A 126 7.57 8.19 9.89
N CYS A 127 7.97 8.33 8.62
CA CYS A 127 7.66 7.33 7.59
C CYS A 127 8.83 7.08 6.63
N LEU A 128 9.06 5.80 6.33
CA LEU A 128 9.90 5.34 5.22
C LEU A 128 9.03 4.62 4.20
N PHE A 129 9.00 5.12 2.96
CA PHE A 129 8.21 4.52 1.89
C PHE A 129 9.10 4.15 0.71
N ALA A 130 9.37 2.85 0.54
CA ALA A 130 9.98 2.35 -0.69
C ALA A 130 8.96 2.20 -1.81
N THR A 131 9.27 2.80 -2.96
CA THR A 131 8.38 2.80 -4.12
C THR A 131 9.15 2.58 -5.42
N HIS A 132 8.42 2.15 -6.43
CA HIS A 132 8.87 2.02 -7.82
C HIS A 132 8.23 3.06 -8.73
N TYR A 133 7.29 3.83 -8.20
CA TYR A 133 6.67 4.94 -8.88
C TYR A 133 7.60 6.15 -8.77
N HIS A 134 8.32 6.44 -9.85
CA HIS A 134 9.15 7.64 -9.92
C HIS A 134 8.29 8.91 -9.86
N GLU A 135 7.02 8.82 -10.27
CA GLU A 135 6.04 9.89 -10.20
C GLU A 135 5.89 10.44 -8.77
N LEU A 136 5.98 9.57 -7.74
CA LEU A 136 5.88 9.99 -6.34
C LEU A 136 7.04 10.87 -5.90
N THR A 137 8.21 10.82 -6.56
CA THR A 137 9.38 11.63 -6.18
C THR A 137 9.12 13.13 -6.32
N ALA A 138 8.15 13.52 -7.16
CA ALA A 138 7.71 14.90 -7.29
C ALA A 138 7.03 15.43 -6.01
N LEU A 139 6.54 14.56 -5.11
CA LEU A 139 5.93 14.98 -3.84
C LEU A 139 6.92 15.73 -2.95
N ALA A 140 8.21 15.39 -3.00
CA ALA A 140 9.24 16.05 -2.18
C ALA A 140 9.43 17.54 -2.52
N SER A 141 8.95 18.01 -3.67
CA SER A 141 8.95 19.45 -4.00
C SER A 141 7.67 20.19 -3.59
N HIS A 142 6.62 19.46 -3.20
CA HIS A 142 5.28 20.01 -2.91
C HIS A 142 4.88 19.85 -1.45
N LEU A 143 5.36 18.80 -0.79
CA LEU A 143 5.15 18.54 0.63
C LEU A 143 6.44 18.87 1.37
N ASP A 144 6.33 19.75 2.37
CA ASP A 144 7.42 19.96 3.31
C ASP A 144 7.74 18.65 4.03
N ARG A 145 8.92 18.53 4.65
CA ARG A 145 9.32 17.34 5.43
C ARG A 145 9.42 16.02 4.65
N VAL A 146 9.01 15.96 3.38
CA VAL A 146 9.21 14.83 2.48
C VAL A 146 10.57 14.96 1.79
N GLY A 147 11.41 13.95 1.93
CA GLY A 147 12.71 13.87 1.25
C GLY A 147 12.77 12.67 0.31
N ASN A 148 13.52 12.80 -0.78
CA ASN A 148 13.86 11.68 -1.65
C ASN A 148 15.23 11.12 -1.27
N VAL A 149 15.33 9.80 -1.22
CA VAL A 149 16.60 9.07 -1.18
C VAL A 149 16.56 7.94 -2.19
N HIS A 150 17.73 7.48 -2.63
CA HIS A 150 17.84 6.35 -3.52
C HIS A 150 19.02 5.46 -3.18
N VAL A 151 18.96 4.19 -3.58
CA VAL A 151 20.11 3.30 -3.46
C VAL A 151 21.06 3.53 -4.64
N ALA A 152 22.30 3.90 -4.34
CA ALA A 152 23.35 4.20 -5.29
C ALA A 152 23.74 2.97 -6.13
N VAL A 153 24.04 3.28 -7.38
CA VAL A 153 24.37 2.31 -8.43
C VAL A 153 25.66 2.80 -9.10
N ALA A 154 26.71 1.97 -9.09
CA ALA A 154 27.95 2.26 -9.79
C ALA A 154 27.94 1.61 -11.17
N ASN A 155 28.45 2.33 -12.17
CA ASN A 155 28.79 1.77 -13.46
C ASN A 155 30.31 1.51 -13.48
N GLU A 156 30.75 0.29 -13.74
CA GLU A 156 32.17 -0.08 -13.76
C GLU A 156 32.82 0.05 -15.16
N GLY A 157 32.05 0.37 -16.21
CA GLY A 157 32.52 0.50 -17.59
C GLY A 157 32.23 1.87 -18.26
N GLU A 158 32.77 2.07 -19.46
CA GLU A 158 32.48 3.23 -20.35
C GLU A 158 31.06 3.17 -20.98
N GLY A 159 30.16 2.34 -20.44
CA GLY A 159 28.77 2.15 -20.90
C GLY A 159 27.83 1.73 -19.77
N ASP A 160 26.54 1.57 -20.07
CA ASP A 160 25.50 1.15 -19.10
C ASP A 160 25.49 -0.38 -18.84
N ASP A 161 26.41 -1.15 -19.42
CA ASP A 161 26.34 -2.63 -19.42
C ASP A 161 26.85 -3.31 -18.14
N ASP A 162 27.70 -2.64 -17.34
CA ASP A 162 28.29 -3.24 -16.14
C ASP A 162 27.92 -2.42 -14.88
N ILE A 163 26.91 -2.90 -14.16
CA ILE A 163 26.26 -2.19 -13.06
C ILE A 163 26.46 -2.93 -11.75
N THR A 164 27.12 -2.29 -10.79
CA THR A 164 27.30 -2.77 -9.42
C THR A 164 26.39 -2.02 -8.46
N PHE A 165 25.49 -2.74 -7.79
CA PHE A 165 24.68 -2.17 -6.71
C PHE A 165 25.55 -1.89 -5.48
N LEU A 166 25.79 -0.62 -5.18
CA LEU A 166 26.65 -0.21 -4.05
C LEU A 166 25.97 -0.43 -2.68
N ARG A 167 24.66 -0.70 -2.66
CA ARG A 167 23.84 -0.88 -1.44
C ARG A 167 24.01 0.28 -0.44
N THR A 168 24.37 1.45 -0.97
CA THR A 168 24.59 2.70 -0.23
C THR A 168 23.42 3.62 -0.55
N VAL A 169 22.83 4.25 0.45
CA VAL A 169 21.71 5.19 0.28
C VAL A 169 22.26 6.59 0.11
N GLU A 170 21.82 7.28 -0.93
CA GLU A 170 22.20 8.65 -1.27
C GLU A 170 20.97 9.56 -1.35
N GLU A 171 21.21 10.86 -1.17
CA GLU A 171 20.18 11.89 -1.25
C GLU A 171 19.65 12.07 -2.69
N GLY A 172 18.39 12.48 -2.79
CA GLY A 172 17.73 12.76 -4.07
C GLY A 172 16.99 11.56 -4.66
N ALA A 173 16.23 11.83 -5.71
CA ALA A 173 15.49 10.84 -6.48
C ALA A 173 16.40 10.17 -7.51
N THR A 174 16.18 8.89 -7.80
CA THR A 174 16.81 8.23 -8.95
C THR A 174 16.04 8.51 -10.24
N ASP A 175 16.76 8.77 -11.33
CA ASP A 175 16.25 9.04 -12.67
C ASP A 175 16.22 7.80 -13.57
N ARG A 176 16.70 6.65 -13.09
CA ARG A 176 16.90 5.44 -13.90
C ARG A 176 16.18 4.21 -13.35
N SER A 177 15.49 3.52 -14.25
CA SER A 177 14.98 2.17 -14.02
C SER A 177 15.95 1.14 -14.60
N TYR A 178 16.47 0.25 -13.75
CA TYR A 178 17.48 -0.74 -14.14
C TYR A 178 16.89 -2.12 -14.42
N GLY A 179 15.58 -2.21 -14.69
CA GLY A 179 14.87 -3.50 -14.82
C GLY A 179 15.44 -4.42 -15.91
N ILE A 180 15.79 -3.86 -17.08
CA ILE A 180 16.37 -4.63 -18.18
C ILE A 180 17.80 -5.08 -17.84
N HIS A 181 18.59 -4.23 -17.17
CA HIS A 181 19.94 -4.59 -16.72
C HIS A 181 19.92 -5.69 -15.65
N VAL A 182 18.94 -5.66 -14.73
CA VAL A 182 18.75 -6.73 -13.75
C VAL A 182 18.38 -8.05 -14.45
N ALA A 183 17.61 -8.00 -15.54
CA ALA A 183 17.30 -9.20 -16.33
C ALA A 183 18.55 -9.79 -17.01
N ASP A 184 19.44 -8.93 -17.54
CA ASP A 184 20.73 -9.33 -18.12
C ASP A 184 21.61 -10.03 -17.06
N LEU A 185 21.78 -9.40 -15.89
CA LEU A 185 22.52 -9.97 -14.75
C LEU A 185 21.91 -11.30 -14.25
N ALA A 186 20.59 -11.46 -14.37
CA ALA A 186 19.90 -12.71 -14.04
C ALA A 186 20.09 -13.82 -15.09
N GLY A 187 20.82 -13.55 -16.17
CA GLY A 187 21.10 -14.51 -17.24
C GLY A 187 19.97 -14.66 -18.26
N VAL A 188 19.10 -13.66 -18.40
CA VAL A 188 18.10 -13.65 -19.47
C VAL A 188 18.81 -13.62 -20.83
N PRO A 189 18.42 -14.45 -21.82
CA PRO A 189 19.15 -14.53 -23.09
C PRO A 189 19.28 -13.19 -23.81
N GLU A 190 20.46 -12.90 -24.36
CA GLU A 190 20.77 -11.63 -25.06
C GLU A 190 19.73 -11.22 -26.12
N PRO A 191 19.15 -12.12 -26.94
CA PRO A 191 18.11 -11.72 -27.89
C PRO A 191 16.85 -11.15 -27.21
N VAL A 192 16.53 -11.59 -25.99
CA VAL A 192 15.40 -11.09 -25.20
C VAL A 192 15.75 -9.76 -24.56
N VAL A 193 16.95 -9.62 -23.98
CA VAL A 193 17.43 -8.37 -23.38
C VAL A 193 17.51 -7.27 -24.44
N GLY A 194 18.13 -7.54 -25.59
CA GLY A 194 18.20 -6.63 -26.71
C GLY A 194 16.81 -6.21 -27.21
N ARG A 195 15.87 -7.16 -27.35
CA ARG A 195 14.49 -6.84 -27.73
C ARG A 195 13.79 -5.98 -26.68
N ALA A 196 14.01 -6.23 -25.39
CA ALA A 196 13.43 -5.44 -24.31
C ALA A 196 13.96 -3.99 -24.34
N ARG A 197 15.26 -3.78 -24.61
CA ARG A 197 15.87 -2.45 -24.81
C ARG A 197 15.15 -1.71 -25.95
N ASP A 198 14.99 -2.34 -27.12
CA ASP A 198 14.28 -1.76 -28.27
C ASP A 198 12.82 -1.37 -27.96
N VAL A 199 12.11 -2.21 -27.20
CA VAL A 199 10.71 -1.95 -26.82
C VAL A 199 10.64 -0.75 -25.87
N LEU A 200 11.52 -0.68 -24.87
CA LEU A 200 11.56 0.42 -23.92
C LEU A 200 11.84 1.76 -24.62
N ASP A 201 12.78 1.77 -25.57
CA ASP A 201 13.11 2.97 -26.33
C ASP A 201 11.93 3.47 -27.17
N ARG A 202 11.18 2.56 -27.79
CA ARG A 202 9.93 2.91 -28.51
C ARG A 202 8.89 3.50 -27.56
N LEU A 203 8.62 2.85 -26.43
CA LEU A 203 7.64 3.34 -25.44
C LEU A 203 8.02 4.72 -24.88
N ARG A 204 9.31 4.98 -24.64
CA ARG A 204 9.82 6.29 -24.24
C ARG A 204 9.62 7.34 -25.33
N SER A 205 9.88 6.98 -26.59
CA SER A 205 9.70 7.88 -27.73
C SER A 205 8.23 8.25 -27.95
N GLU A 206 7.31 7.29 -27.81
CA GLU A 206 5.85 7.51 -27.94
C GLU A 206 5.35 8.45 -26.83
N LYS A 207 5.71 8.22 -25.56
CA LYS A 207 5.40 9.14 -24.46
C LYS A 207 5.96 10.55 -24.68
N ALA A 208 7.17 10.67 -25.24
CA ALA A 208 7.77 11.96 -25.52
C ALA A 208 7.10 12.70 -26.71
N ILE A 209 6.57 11.96 -27.68
CA ILE A 209 5.79 12.51 -28.81
C ILE A 209 4.43 12.99 -28.32
N GLU A 210 3.73 12.22 -27.48
CA GLU A 210 2.48 12.63 -26.85
C GLU A 210 2.67 13.90 -26.00
N ALA A 211 3.76 13.99 -25.23
CA ALA A 211 4.09 15.17 -24.44
C ALA A 211 4.42 16.43 -25.27
N LYS A 212 4.90 16.27 -26.52
CA LYS A 212 5.19 17.39 -27.44
C LYS A 212 4.05 17.71 -28.41
N GLY A 213 3.09 16.80 -28.57
CA GLY A 213 2.02 16.85 -29.57
C GLY A 213 0.71 17.52 -29.13
N SER A 214 0.54 17.86 -27.85
CA SER A 214 -0.71 18.42 -27.30
C SER A 214 -0.88 19.94 -27.51
N GLY A 215 -0.52 20.43 -28.69
CA GLY A 215 -0.81 21.79 -29.14
C GLY A 215 -2.07 21.87 -30.01
N SER A 216 -3.21 21.32 -29.58
CA SER A 216 -4.59 21.73 -29.95
C SER A 216 -5.63 20.62 -29.65
N SER A 217 -6.72 21.03 -29.01
CA SER A 217 -7.99 20.33 -28.75
C SER A 217 -7.97 19.08 -27.85
N GLU A 218 -8.43 19.31 -26.60
CA GLU A 218 -8.94 18.36 -25.60
C GLU A 218 -8.57 16.88 -25.78
N SER A 219 -7.40 16.52 -25.28
CA SER A 219 -7.28 15.32 -24.46
C SER A 219 -7.11 15.82 -23.03
N THR A 220 -7.94 15.32 -22.11
CA THR A 220 -7.73 15.52 -20.67
C THR A 220 -6.44 14.78 -20.32
N GLN A 221 -5.32 15.44 -20.57
CA GLN A 221 -4.06 15.17 -19.93
C GLN A 221 -4.40 15.32 -18.45
N ALA A 222 -4.53 14.18 -17.75
CA ALA A 222 -4.48 14.16 -16.30
C ALA A 222 -3.04 14.55 -15.92
N VAL A 223 -2.74 15.83 -16.12
CA VAL A 223 -1.94 16.61 -15.20
C VAL A 223 -2.64 16.35 -13.88
N PHE A 224 -2.10 15.41 -13.11
CA PHE A 224 -2.37 15.37 -11.67
C PHE A 224 -2.28 16.82 -11.22
N ASP A 225 -3.40 17.35 -10.74
CA ASP A 225 -3.47 18.75 -10.35
C ASP A 225 -2.58 18.92 -9.12
N LEU A 226 -1.29 19.19 -9.39
CA LEU A 226 -0.20 19.40 -8.44
C LEU A 226 -0.46 20.59 -7.50
N SER A 227 -1.63 21.23 -7.59
CA SER A 227 -2.04 22.37 -6.79
C SER A 227 -3.10 22.06 -5.72
N ALA A 228 -3.64 20.83 -5.66
CA ALA A 228 -4.67 20.45 -4.68
C ALA A 228 -4.11 19.71 -3.46
N GLY A 229 -3.02 20.21 -2.88
CA GLY A 229 -2.55 19.77 -1.57
C GLY A 229 -3.40 20.40 -0.46
N GLU A 230 -4.60 19.87 -0.21
CA GLU A 230 -5.31 20.05 1.06
C GLU A 230 -6.56 19.15 1.11
N PHE A 231 -6.54 18.13 1.97
CA PHE A 231 -7.77 17.45 2.39
C PHE A 231 -8.56 18.43 3.27
N ARG A 232 -9.51 19.16 2.70
CA ARG A 232 -10.47 19.94 3.47
C ARG A 232 -11.46 19.01 4.16
N ALA A 233 -11.47 19.06 5.49
CA ALA A 233 -12.51 18.45 6.30
C ALA A 233 -13.85 19.14 5.97
N ALA A 234 -14.84 18.36 5.53
CA ALA A 234 -16.22 18.83 5.48
C ALA A 234 -16.78 18.75 6.90
N ASP A 235 -16.95 19.91 7.52
CA ASP A 235 -17.68 20.10 8.77
C ASP A 235 -19.18 20.28 8.49
N ASP A 236 -19.97 19.94 9.51
CA ASP A 236 -21.43 19.84 9.55
C ASP A 236 -22.20 21.02 8.94
N GLY A 237 -23.23 20.70 8.16
CA GLY A 237 -24.08 21.66 7.47
C GLY A 237 -25.55 21.25 7.49
N THR A 238 -26.18 21.47 8.64
CA THR A 238 -27.63 21.41 8.90
C THR A 238 -28.42 22.29 7.92
N GLU A 239 -29.42 21.75 7.20
CA GLU A 239 -30.57 22.54 6.75
C GLU A 239 -31.89 21.76 6.86
N THR A 240 -32.69 22.23 7.81
CA THR A 240 -34.13 22.04 8.02
C THR A 240 -34.98 22.53 6.84
N ALA A 241 -36.01 21.76 6.46
CA ALA A 241 -37.27 22.32 5.94
C ALA A 241 -38.47 21.38 6.21
N SER A 242 -39.24 21.76 7.25
CA SER A 242 -40.69 21.67 7.46
C SER A 242 -41.60 20.77 6.62
N SER A 243 -42.43 20.01 7.35
CA SER A 243 -43.66 19.30 6.97
C SER A 243 -44.73 20.17 6.28
N PRO A 244 -45.75 19.52 5.72
CA PRO A 244 -47.06 19.53 6.38
C PRO A 244 -47.70 18.14 6.56
N ALA A 245 -48.31 17.92 7.72
CA ALA A 245 -49.42 16.99 7.95
C ALA A 245 -50.68 17.53 7.22
N ASP A 246 -51.72 16.78 6.85
CA ASP A 246 -52.39 15.67 7.52
C ASP A 246 -53.44 15.10 6.55
N ALA A 247 -53.68 13.77 6.54
CA ALA A 247 -54.99 13.13 6.32
C ALA A 247 -54.89 11.62 5.98
N ALA A 248 -55.09 10.81 7.03
CA ALA A 248 -55.95 9.61 7.09
C ALA A 248 -55.59 8.29 6.35
N ALA A 249 -55.28 7.28 7.20
CA ALA A 249 -55.76 5.89 7.23
C ALA A 249 -55.35 4.90 6.12
N GLU A 250 -54.50 3.91 6.44
CA GLU A 250 -54.82 2.54 6.90
C GLU A 250 -53.54 1.83 7.40
N PRO A 251 -53.58 0.86 8.34
CA PRO A 251 -52.40 0.13 8.79
C PRO A 251 -52.13 -1.07 7.89
N ALA A 252 -50.92 -1.18 7.33
CA ALA A 252 -50.49 -2.37 6.60
C ALA A 252 -49.26 -2.99 7.29
N ASP A 253 -49.53 -4.18 7.82
CA ASP A 253 -48.68 -5.29 8.27
C ASP A 253 -47.20 -5.07 8.62
N ASP A 254 -46.96 -5.41 9.88
CA ASP A 254 -45.71 -5.87 10.48
C ASP A 254 -45.27 -7.20 9.82
N ALA A 255 -44.21 -7.15 9.01
CA ALA A 255 -43.55 -8.34 8.47
C ALA A 255 -42.06 -8.34 8.85
N THR A 256 -41.81 -8.39 10.16
CA THR A 256 -40.60 -9.05 10.66
C THR A 256 -40.86 -10.56 10.60
N SER A 257 -40.45 -11.20 9.51
CA SER A 257 -40.50 -12.67 9.40
C SER A 257 -39.57 -13.28 10.45
N GLN A 258 -40.16 -13.97 11.41
CA GLN A 258 -39.48 -14.81 12.39
C GLN A 258 -38.51 -15.75 11.65
N LEU A 259 -37.24 -15.76 12.06
CA LEU A 259 -36.28 -16.74 11.58
C LEU A 259 -36.77 -18.13 12.05
N ASP A 260 -36.84 -19.09 11.14
CA ASP A 260 -37.17 -20.47 11.49
C ASP A 260 -36.20 -21.00 12.54
N ALA A 261 -36.71 -21.83 13.47
CA ALA A 261 -35.92 -22.37 14.57
C ALA A 261 -34.67 -23.15 14.10
N GLU A 262 -34.73 -23.75 12.91
CA GLU A 262 -33.62 -24.45 12.26
C GLU A 262 -32.54 -23.47 11.75
N MET A 263 -32.97 -22.33 11.19
CA MET A 263 -32.10 -21.24 10.75
C MET A 263 -31.35 -20.62 11.93
N GLU A 264 -32.04 -20.38 13.05
CA GLU A 264 -31.45 -19.84 14.28
C GLU A 264 -30.44 -20.81 14.92
N SER A 265 -30.73 -22.12 14.84
CA SER A 265 -29.80 -23.17 15.28
C SER A 265 -28.51 -23.19 14.46
N VAL A 266 -28.59 -23.12 13.13
CA VAL A 266 -27.40 -23.07 12.25
C VAL A 266 -26.57 -21.81 12.51
N LEU A 267 -27.24 -20.67 12.69
CA LEU A 267 -26.58 -19.39 12.97
C LEU A 267 -25.82 -19.42 14.31
N SER A 268 -26.40 -20.04 15.34
CA SER A 268 -25.73 -20.26 16.62
C SER A 268 -24.55 -21.23 16.51
N ALA A 269 -24.66 -22.28 15.69
CA ALA A 269 -23.59 -23.26 15.49
C ALA A 269 -22.40 -22.65 14.74
N LEU A 270 -22.66 -21.80 13.74
CA LEU A 270 -21.63 -21.04 13.03
C LEU A 270 -20.86 -20.09 13.95
N GLN A 271 -21.56 -19.36 14.82
CA GLN A 271 -20.94 -18.39 15.73
C GLN A 271 -20.07 -19.04 16.82
N THR A 272 -20.32 -20.32 17.13
CA THR A 272 -19.60 -21.05 18.20
C THR A 272 -18.52 -21.98 17.67
N THR A 273 -18.41 -22.16 16.35
CA THR A 273 -17.39 -23.02 15.76
C THR A 273 -16.06 -22.28 15.66
N ASP A 274 -15.06 -22.76 16.39
CA ASP A 274 -13.69 -22.28 16.28
C ASP A 274 -12.99 -22.93 15.08
N ILE A 275 -12.61 -22.10 14.11
CA ILE A 275 -12.01 -22.52 12.83
C ILE A 275 -10.56 -22.94 13.02
N ASP A 276 -9.87 -22.39 14.02
CA ASP A 276 -8.44 -22.65 14.25
C ASP A 276 -8.22 -23.98 14.99
N GLU A 277 -9.23 -24.42 15.76
CA GLU A 277 -9.17 -25.67 16.53
C GLU A 277 -9.88 -26.85 15.86
N THR A 278 -10.69 -26.63 14.81
CA THR A 278 -11.41 -27.70 14.12
C THR A 278 -10.64 -28.23 12.90
N PRO A 279 -10.34 -29.54 12.79
CA PRO A 279 -9.65 -30.11 11.62
C PRO A 279 -10.41 -29.85 10.30
N PRO A 280 -9.73 -29.60 9.17
CA PRO A 280 -10.37 -29.21 7.91
C PRO A 280 -11.43 -30.18 7.39
N VAL A 281 -11.22 -31.49 7.56
CA VAL A 281 -12.19 -32.53 7.14
C VAL A 281 -13.47 -32.48 7.99
N GLU A 282 -13.34 -32.15 9.27
CA GLU A 282 -14.47 -32.03 10.19
C GLU A 282 -15.25 -30.73 9.94
N LEU A 283 -14.56 -29.63 9.61
CA LEU A 283 -15.21 -28.39 9.18
C LEU A 283 -16.05 -28.59 7.92
N MET A 284 -15.53 -29.29 6.92
CA MET A 284 -16.27 -29.57 5.68
C MET A 284 -17.52 -30.41 5.96
N ALA A 285 -17.44 -31.41 6.85
CA ALA A 285 -18.59 -32.21 7.25
C ALA A 285 -19.65 -31.39 8.03
N LYS A 286 -19.22 -30.46 8.91
CA LYS A 286 -20.14 -29.54 9.61
C LYS A 286 -20.85 -28.61 8.64
N VAL A 287 -20.14 -28.10 7.63
CA VAL A 287 -20.73 -27.23 6.60
C VAL A 287 -21.73 -27.98 5.74
N GLU A 288 -21.44 -29.20 5.30
CA GLU A 288 -22.41 -30.05 4.58
C GLU A 288 -23.66 -30.30 5.43
N GLN A 289 -23.49 -30.59 6.72
CA GLN A 289 -24.63 -30.79 7.64
C GLN A 289 -25.50 -29.53 7.80
N TRP A 290 -24.89 -28.35 7.88
CA TRP A 290 -25.65 -27.09 7.96
C TRP A 290 -26.39 -26.78 6.66
N GLN A 291 -25.79 -27.09 5.51
CA GLN A 291 -26.44 -26.93 4.21
C GLN A 291 -27.66 -27.83 4.09
N GLU A 292 -27.56 -29.11 4.49
CA GLU A 292 -28.70 -30.03 4.52
C GLU A 292 -29.83 -29.52 5.44
N GLN A 293 -29.50 -29.00 6.63
CA GLN A 293 -30.48 -28.45 7.57
C GLN A 293 -31.23 -27.23 7.01
N LEU A 294 -30.53 -26.37 6.26
CA LEU A 294 -31.14 -25.21 5.64
C LEU A 294 -31.97 -25.58 4.42
N ASP A 295 -31.53 -26.55 3.61
CA ASP A 295 -32.26 -27.02 2.44
C ASP A 295 -33.57 -27.73 2.84
N ASP A 296 -33.56 -28.54 3.91
CA ASP A 296 -34.77 -29.18 4.44
C ASP A 296 -35.80 -28.17 4.97
N SER A 297 -35.35 -27.05 5.56
CA SER A 297 -36.21 -25.97 6.04
C SER A 297 -36.91 -25.22 4.88
N ALA A 298 -36.20 -25.03 3.76
CA ALA A 298 -36.72 -24.37 2.57
C ALA A 298 -37.82 -25.18 1.87
N PHE A 299 -37.84 -26.51 2.03
CA PHE A 299 -38.88 -27.38 1.49
C PHE A 299 -40.14 -27.49 2.36
N GLN A 300 -40.08 -27.16 3.65
CA GLN A 300 -41.25 -27.19 4.54
C GLN A 300 -42.12 -25.91 4.47
N GLN A 301 -41.62 -24.84 3.86
CA GLN A 301 -42.36 -23.58 3.67
C GLN A 301 -43.13 -23.46 2.34
N GLN A 302 -43.24 -24.54 1.53
CA GLN A 302 -44.00 -24.56 0.27
C GLN A 302 -45.30 -25.35 0.33
#